data_AF-A0AAV8ZVG1-F1
#
_entry.id   AF-A0AAV8ZVG1-F1
#
_cell.length_a   1.000
_cell.length_b   1.000
_cell.length_c   1.000
_cell.angle_alpha   90.00
_cell.angle_beta   90.00
_cell.angle_gamma   90.00
#
_symmetry.space_group_name_H-M   'P 1'
#
loop_
_entity.id
_entity.type
_entity.pdbx_description
1 polymer ?
#
loop_
_entity_poly.entity_id
_entity_poly.type
_entity_poly.pdbx_seq_one_letter_code
_entity_poly.pdbx_strand_id
1 'polypeptide(L)'
;LDPARPLIDRFANKNFKLTKDDAHQVQIIHTNAGFLGEVNQVGHVDFCVNGGRFQPNCYGNRIRRARCSHFQSACYFAQTVKYGDSMIGRPCVASCPKRTSNWGYLPGKPIPMGEETPFG
;
A
#
# COMPACT_ATOMS: atom_id res chain seq x y z
N LEU A 1 5.78 3.41 -2.32
CA LEU A 1 4.60 4.15 -1.83
C LEU A 1 3.57 4.18 -2.95
N ASP A 2 2.45 3.48 -2.79
CA ASP A 2 1.39 3.26 -3.79
C ASP A 2 1.90 3.13 -5.25
N PRO A 3 2.68 2.07 -5.57
CA PRO A 3 3.41 1.97 -6.84
C PRO A 3 2.51 2.20 -8.05
N ALA A 4 3.00 2.96 -9.03
CA ALA A 4 2.20 3.33 -10.19
C ALA A 4 1.78 2.11 -11.02
N ARG A 5 0.50 2.06 -11.39
CA ARG A 5 -0.07 0.99 -12.23
C ARG A 5 -0.16 1.35 -13.72
N PRO A 6 -0.71 2.51 -14.11
CA PRO A 6 -0.88 2.83 -15.52
C PRO A 6 0.47 2.77 -16.24
N LEU A 7 0.49 2.17 -17.43
CA LEU A 7 1.71 1.96 -18.22
C LEU A 7 2.72 0.95 -17.64
N ILE A 8 2.59 0.52 -16.38
CA ILE A 8 3.47 -0.48 -15.76
C ILE A 8 2.86 -1.88 -15.86
N ASP A 9 1.66 -2.08 -15.31
CA ASP A 9 1.01 -3.39 -15.20
C ASP A 9 0.91 -4.14 -16.54
N ARG A 10 0.55 -3.44 -17.62
CA ARG A 10 0.35 -4.05 -18.95
C ARG A 10 1.52 -3.91 -19.92
N PHE A 11 2.40 -2.93 -19.73
CA PHE A 11 3.35 -2.53 -20.77
C PHE A 11 4.81 -2.54 -20.31
N ALA A 12 5.09 -2.54 -19.00
CA ALA A 12 6.44 -2.69 -18.52
C ALA A 12 6.87 -4.16 -18.59
N ASN A 13 8.09 -4.39 -19.09
CA ASN A 13 8.79 -5.66 -18.91
C ASN A 13 8.86 -5.97 -17.39
N LYS A 14 8.83 -7.25 -17.03
CA LYS A 14 9.01 -7.70 -15.63
C LYS A 14 10.24 -7.07 -14.97
N ASN A 15 11.31 -6.87 -15.73
CA ASN A 15 12.55 -6.23 -15.23
C ASN A 15 12.38 -4.74 -14.84
N PHE A 16 11.27 -4.10 -15.23
CA PHE A 16 10.98 -2.70 -14.88
C PHE A 16 9.83 -2.57 -13.87
N LYS A 17 9.36 -3.70 -13.31
CA LYS A 17 8.37 -3.71 -12.24
C LYS A 17 9.08 -3.89 -10.92
N LEU A 18 8.60 -3.19 -9.90
CA LEU A 18 9.04 -3.43 -8.54
C LEU A 18 8.71 -4.88 -8.16
N THR A 19 9.70 -5.60 -7.65
CA THR A 19 9.57 -6.94 -7.10
C THR A 19 10.27 -7.02 -5.75
N LYS A 20 9.95 -8.05 -4.98
CA LYS A 20 10.64 -8.34 -3.72
C LYS A 20 12.15 -8.56 -3.91
N ASP A 21 12.59 -8.97 -5.10
CA ASP A 21 13.99 -9.30 -5.36
C ASP A 21 14.87 -8.03 -5.58
N ASP A 22 14.26 -6.85 -5.66
CA ASP A 22 14.96 -5.57 -5.91
C ASP A 22 15.70 -5.02 -4.67
N ALA A 23 15.44 -5.56 -3.47
CA ALA A 23 16.13 -5.18 -2.23
C ALA A 23 16.04 -6.27 -1.15
N HIS A 24 16.86 -6.17 -0.10
CA HIS A 24 16.79 -7.06 1.07
C HIS A 24 15.40 -7.08 1.72
N GLN A 25 14.72 -5.93 1.71
CA GLN A 25 13.33 -5.82 2.11
C GLN A 25 12.63 -4.80 1.23
N VAL A 26 11.42 -5.16 0.79
CA VAL A 26 10.57 -4.32 -0.06
C VAL A 26 9.24 -4.18 0.63
N GLN A 27 8.94 -2.98 1.11
CA GLN A 27 7.67 -2.62 1.72
C GLN A 27 6.82 -1.83 0.72
N ILE A 28 5.53 -2.14 0.67
CA ILE A 28 4.56 -1.42 -0.15
C ILE A 28 3.43 -0.91 0.72
N ILE A 29 3.04 0.35 0.50
CA ILE A 29 1.87 0.99 1.14
C ILE A 29 0.85 1.29 0.05
N HIS A 30 -0.27 0.57 0.07
CA HIS A 30 -1.36 0.71 -0.90
C HIS A 30 -2.43 1.67 -0.37
N THR A 31 -2.70 2.73 -1.12
CA THR A 31 -3.72 3.73 -0.78
C THR A 31 -4.66 4.06 -1.94
N ASN A 32 -4.29 3.75 -3.19
CA ASN A 32 -5.13 3.89 -4.38
C ASN A 32 -4.97 2.72 -5.39
N ALA A 33 -4.75 1.52 -4.86
CA ALA A 33 -4.68 0.26 -5.59
C ALA A 33 -5.88 0.07 -6.53
N GLY A 34 -5.57 -0.33 -7.77
CA GLY A 34 -6.55 -0.58 -8.81
C GLY A 34 -7.01 0.65 -9.58
N PHE A 35 -6.52 1.86 -9.24
CA PHE A 35 -6.78 3.07 -10.02
C PHE A 35 -5.48 3.74 -10.48
N LEU A 36 -4.78 4.51 -9.62
CA LEU A 36 -3.42 4.98 -9.91
C LEU A 36 -2.36 4.01 -9.37
N GLY A 37 -2.66 3.34 -8.27
CA GLY A 37 -1.78 2.35 -7.63
C GLY A 37 -1.95 0.94 -8.17
N GLU A 38 -0.88 0.14 -8.04
CA GLU A 38 -0.80 -1.28 -8.37
C GLU A 38 -1.71 -2.13 -7.47
N VAL A 39 -2.20 -3.25 -7.98
CA VAL A 39 -3.04 -4.22 -7.26
C VAL A 39 -2.20 -5.39 -6.75
N ASN A 40 -1.14 -5.72 -7.48
CA ASN A 40 -0.28 -6.86 -7.16
C ASN A 40 0.48 -6.62 -5.84
N GLN A 41 0.45 -7.63 -4.97
CA GLN A 41 1.26 -7.67 -3.74
C GLN A 41 2.65 -8.20 -4.10
N VAL A 42 3.57 -7.27 -4.39
CA VAL A 42 4.90 -7.59 -4.92
C VAL A 42 6.02 -7.33 -3.92
N GLY A 43 5.69 -6.89 -2.70
CA GLY A 43 6.65 -6.66 -1.64
C GLY A 43 6.91 -7.91 -0.81
N HIS A 44 7.90 -7.80 0.07
CA HIS A 44 8.01 -8.68 1.23
C HIS A 44 6.85 -8.44 2.21
N VAL A 45 6.41 -7.19 2.32
CA VAL A 45 5.25 -6.78 3.11
C VAL A 45 4.43 -5.73 2.35
N ASP A 46 3.13 -5.98 2.23
CA ASP A 46 2.16 -5.08 1.59
C ASP A 46 1.13 -4.59 2.62
N PHE A 47 1.10 -3.29 2.87
CA PHE A 47 0.16 -2.64 3.78
C PHE A 47 -1.05 -2.10 3.01
N CYS A 48 -2.25 -2.56 3.40
CA CYS A 48 -3.52 -2.17 2.78
C CYS A 48 -4.25 -1.10 3.60
N VAL A 49 -3.92 0.18 3.38
CA VAL A 49 -4.44 1.24 4.24
C VAL A 49 -5.88 1.58 3.87
N ASN A 50 -6.80 1.46 4.85
CA ASN A 50 -8.24 1.73 4.67
C ASN A 50 -8.89 0.97 3.50
N GLY A 51 -8.42 -0.26 3.23
CA GLY A 51 -8.88 -1.09 2.11
C GLY A 51 -8.24 -0.74 0.76
N GLY A 52 -7.26 0.16 0.75
CA GLY A 52 -6.32 0.38 -0.35
C GLY A 52 -6.86 1.10 -1.57
N ARG A 53 -8.12 1.55 -1.60
CA ARG A 53 -8.74 2.13 -2.82
C ARG A 53 -8.94 3.64 -2.77
N PHE A 54 -9.70 4.11 -1.80
CA PHE A 54 -9.95 5.54 -1.62
C PHE A 54 -9.78 5.86 -0.16
N GLN A 55 -8.90 6.82 0.12
CA GLN A 55 -8.60 7.17 1.49
C GLN A 55 -9.67 8.09 2.08
N PRO A 56 -9.92 8.01 3.41
CA PRO A 56 -10.71 9.00 4.11
C PRO A 56 -10.19 10.42 3.84
N ASN A 57 -11.06 11.41 3.92
CA ASN A 57 -10.73 12.83 3.69
C ASN A 57 -10.29 13.21 2.26
N CYS A 58 -10.28 12.28 1.31
CA CYS A 58 -10.13 12.59 -0.10
C CYS A 58 -11.50 12.84 -0.75
N TYR A 59 -11.81 14.11 -1.04
CA TYR A 59 -13.10 14.55 -1.57
C TYR A 59 -13.04 15.04 -3.03
N GLY A 60 -14.23 15.24 -3.61
CA GLY A 60 -14.43 15.76 -4.97
C GLY A 60 -14.68 14.67 -6.01
N ASN A 61 -14.46 15.00 -7.28
CA ASN A 61 -14.67 14.07 -8.38
C ASN A 61 -13.69 12.88 -8.33
N ARG A 62 -13.97 11.85 -9.14
CA ARG A 62 -13.22 10.59 -9.14
C ARG A 62 -11.71 10.77 -9.31
N ILE A 63 -11.28 11.67 -10.20
CA ILE A 63 -9.86 11.91 -10.49
C ILE A 63 -9.20 12.62 -9.31
N ARG A 64 -9.83 13.65 -8.74
CA ARG A 64 -9.32 14.37 -7.58
C ARG A 64 -9.18 13.44 -6.37
N ARG A 65 -10.20 12.62 -6.12
CA ARG A 65 -10.16 11.60 -5.06
C ARG A 65 -9.02 10.61 -5.24
N ALA A 66 -8.82 10.12 -6.47
CA ALA A 66 -7.75 9.19 -6.77
C ALA A 66 -6.36 9.79 -6.57
N ARG A 67 -6.10 11.00 -7.09
CA ARG A 67 -4.82 11.71 -6.90
C ARG A 67 -4.52 11.95 -5.43
N CYS A 68 -5.51 12.41 -4.67
CA CYS A 68 -5.39 12.57 -3.22
C CYS A 68 -5.07 11.23 -2.54
N SER A 69 -5.84 10.17 -2.85
CA SER A 69 -5.66 8.85 -2.24
C SER A 69 -4.29 8.24 -2.59
N HIS A 70 -3.79 8.44 -3.80
CA HIS A 70 -2.48 7.98 -4.23
C HIS A 70 -1.36 8.67 -3.43
N PHE A 71 -1.46 9.99 -3.28
CA PHE A 71 -0.50 10.78 -2.50
C PHE A 71 -0.51 10.48 -0.99
N GLN A 72 -1.63 10.01 -0.44
CA GLN A 72 -1.72 9.65 0.99
C GLN A 72 -0.69 8.59 1.42
N SER A 73 -0.22 7.72 0.52
CA SER A 73 0.86 6.78 0.85
C SER A 73 2.13 7.50 1.34
N ALA A 74 2.47 8.65 0.75
CA ALA A 74 3.57 9.49 1.19
C ALA A 74 3.27 10.21 2.50
N CYS A 75 2.02 10.69 2.70
CA CYS A 75 1.62 11.29 3.96
C CYS A 75 1.71 10.30 5.13
N TYR A 76 1.23 9.07 4.93
CA TYR A 76 1.33 8.02 5.94
C TYR A 76 2.78 7.67 6.27
N PHE A 77 3.63 7.50 5.26
CA PHE A 77 5.06 7.24 5.50
C PHE A 77 5.75 8.41 6.23
N ALA A 78 5.48 9.65 5.81
CA ALA A 78 6.04 10.83 6.48
C ALA A 78 5.60 10.93 7.95
N GLN A 79 4.37 10.51 8.28
CA GLN A 79 3.87 10.47 9.65
C GLN A 79 4.67 9.48 10.52
N THR A 80 5.00 8.30 9.99
CA THR A 80 5.77 7.29 10.74
C THR A 80 7.18 7.79 11.05
N VAL A 81 7.79 8.56 10.14
CA VAL A 81 9.12 9.16 10.34
C VAL A 81 9.05 10.31 11.35
N LYS A 82 8.08 11.22 11.19
CA LYS A 82 8.05 12.47 11.97
C LYS A 82 7.68 12.25 13.43
N TYR A 83 6.73 11.37 13.70
CA TYR A 83 6.12 11.23 15.03
C TYR A 83 6.51 9.93 15.73
N GLY A 84 7.18 9.00 15.04
CA GLY A 84 7.36 7.63 15.55
C GLY A 84 6.03 6.92 15.80
N ASP A 85 4.93 7.45 15.23
CA ASP A 85 3.58 6.98 15.52
C ASP A 85 3.34 5.73 14.66
N SER A 86 3.42 4.58 15.31
CA SER A 86 3.39 3.28 14.64
C SER A 86 1.98 2.96 14.17
N MET A 87 1.68 3.22 12.89
CA MET A 87 0.49 2.69 12.25
C MET A 87 0.62 1.17 12.12
N ILE A 88 -0.10 0.42 12.96
CA ILE A 88 0.07 -1.03 13.05
C ILE A 88 -0.75 -1.77 11.98
N GLY A 89 -0.05 -2.57 11.17
CA GLY A 89 -0.65 -3.54 10.25
C GLY A 89 -0.93 -4.87 10.94
N ARG A 90 -2.10 -5.45 10.66
CA ARG A 90 -2.46 -6.81 11.07
C ARG A 90 -2.44 -7.75 9.86
N PRO A 91 -1.80 -8.93 9.96
CA PRO A 91 -1.84 -9.94 8.91
C PRO A 91 -3.28 -10.31 8.53
N CYS A 92 -3.56 -10.40 7.23
CA CYS A 92 -4.89 -10.71 6.72
C CYS A 92 -4.83 -11.32 5.31
N VAL A 93 -5.89 -12.00 4.89
CA VAL A 93 -6.01 -12.58 3.53
C VAL A 93 -6.62 -11.62 2.50
N ALA A 94 -7.00 -10.41 2.93
CA ALA A 94 -7.63 -9.44 2.05
C ALA A 94 -6.65 -8.92 0.98
N SER A 95 -7.10 -8.88 -0.27
CA SER A 95 -6.39 -8.22 -1.37
C SER A 95 -6.46 -6.69 -1.25
N CYS A 96 -5.57 -5.98 -1.96
CA CYS A 96 -5.67 -4.54 -2.18
C CYS A 96 -5.96 -4.24 -3.66
N PRO A 97 -7.05 -3.53 -4.01
CA PRO A 97 -8.06 -3.00 -3.12
C PRO A 97 -8.94 -4.12 -2.52
N LYS A 98 -9.45 -3.87 -1.31
CA LYS A 98 -10.30 -4.82 -0.59
C LYS A 98 -11.64 -5.00 -1.31
N ARG A 99 -12.08 -6.25 -1.45
CA ARG A 99 -13.31 -6.61 -2.20
C ARG A 99 -14.53 -6.83 -1.30
N THR A 100 -14.33 -7.15 -0.03
CA THR A 100 -15.41 -7.45 0.93
C THR A 100 -15.24 -6.61 2.21
N SER A 101 -16.24 -6.59 3.09
CA SER A 101 -16.11 -5.95 4.40
C SER A 101 -15.25 -6.76 5.38
N ASN A 102 -15.10 -8.07 5.15
CA ASN A 102 -14.27 -8.93 5.99
C ASN A 102 -12.79 -8.78 5.64
N TRP A 103 -11.95 -8.53 6.64
CA TRP A 103 -10.50 -8.52 6.46
C TRP A 103 -9.90 -9.92 6.41
N GLY A 104 -10.54 -10.91 7.05
CA GLY A 104 -9.97 -12.24 7.22
C GLY A 104 -8.63 -12.16 7.94
N TYR A 105 -8.62 -11.56 9.13
CA TYR A 105 -7.41 -11.43 9.94
C TYR A 105 -6.82 -12.80 10.24
N LEU A 106 -5.50 -12.90 10.10
CA LEU A 106 -4.74 -14.10 10.38
C LEU A 106 -4.08 -14.00 11.76
N PRO A 107 -3.81 -15.15 12.42
CA PRO A 107 -2.86 -15.19 13.53
C PRO A 107 -1.49 -14.69 13.06
N GLY A 108 -0.80 -13.93 13.90
CA GLY A 108 0.54 -13.41 13.59
C GLY A 108 0.83 -12.13 14.36
N LYS A 109 2.12 -11.76 14.42
CA LYS A 109 2.57 -10.54 15.09
C LYS A 109 2.17 -9.32 14.25
N PRO A 110 1.38 -8.37 14.79
CA PRO A 110 1.17 -7.09 14.15
C PRO A 110 2.50 -6.35 14.02
N ILE A 111 2.70 -5.67 12.90
CA ILE A 111 3.95 -4.96 12.61
C ILE A 111 3.67 -3.50 12.30
N PRO A 112 4.54 -2.57 12.70
CA PRO A 112 4.43 -1.18 12.30
C PRO A 112 4.57 -1.05 10.77
N MET A 113 3.80 -0.15 10.19
CA MET A 113 3.99 0.33 8.82
C MET A 113 5.00 1.48 8.81
N GLY A 114 5.72 1.65 7.70
CA GLY A 114 6.69 2.72 7.49
C GLY A 114 8.07 2.44 8.11
N GLU A 115 8.70 3.47 8.66
CA GLU A 115 10.11 3.48 9.08
C GLU A 115 10.51 2.29 9.98
N GLU A 116 9.66 1.92 10.94
CA GLU A 116 9.98 0.88 11.93
C GLU A 116 9.59 -0.55 11.48
N THR A 117 9.24 -0.74 10.21
CA THR A 117 8.85 -2.06 9.69
C THR A 117 10.01 -3.04 9.90
N PRO A 118 9.82 -4.14 10.65
CA PRO A 118 10.91 -5.03 10.98
C PRO A 118 11.42 -5.75 9.73
N PHE A 119 12.74 -5.87 9.62
CA PHE A 119 13.38 -6.77 8.67
C PHE A 119 12.99 -8.22 8.99
N GLY A 120 12.61 -8.96 7.94
CA GLY A 120 12.29 -10.39 8.02
C GLY A 120 13.53 -11.26 8.09
#